data_AF-A0A2S6QLP7-F1
#
_entry.id   AF-A0A2S6QLP7-F1
#
_cell.length_a   1.000
_cell.length_b   1.000
_cell.length_c   1.000
_cell.angle_alpha   90.00
_cell.angle_beta   90.00
_cell.angle_gamma   90.00
#
_symmetry.space_group_name_H-M   'P 1'
#
loop_
_entity.id
_entity.type
_entity.pdbx_description
1 polymer ?
#
loop_
_entity_poly.entity_id
_entity_poly.type
_entity_poly.pdbx_seq_one_letter_code
_entity_poly.pdbx_strand_id
1 'polypeptide(L)'
;MTPSDLKELESTLLNKVKSSDSLRSLDSIRVSILGRKGEITEHMKSLSALGDDERKKAGQNLNSLKSSLIEAISVRQIELEAEELEGRLLKEKSDVTLPIRPKTKGSIHPVSQAMEECVAIFGQMGFSVAEGPDIEDDFHNFTALNIPPEHPARQMHDTFYLPEGDEGDKLVLRTHTSPVQIRTMENSSPPIRIIAPGRTYRSDSDSTHTPMFHQIEALVIDEETHMGHLKGCIIDFCRAFFGIPDLPVRFRPSHFPFTEPSMEVDIGCSRENDELKIGNFGDGADNWLEIMGSGMVHPKVLEFGGINPQVYQGFAFGLGIDRIAMLKYGIPDLRTFFDADLRWLSHYGFDPLSIPSMIRGL
;
A
#
# COMPACT_ATOMS: atom_id res chain seq x y z
N MET A 1 4.57 -22.91 -80.42
CA MET A 1 5.54 -23.37 -79.41
C MET A 1 5.46 -24.87 -79.33
N THR A 2 6.59 -25.54 -79.46
CA THR A 2 6.68 -26.97 -79.16
C THR A 2 6.58 -27.19 -77.64
N PRO A 3 6.25 -28.41 -77.17
CA PRO A 3 6.28 -28.73 -75.74
C PRO A 3 7.65 -28.54 -75.08
N SER A 4 8.74 -28.52 -75.86
CA SER A 4 10.10 -28.24 -75.38
C SER A 4 10.29 -26.76 -75.04
N ASP A 5 9.80 -25.86 -75.90
CA ASP A 5 9.92 -24.40 -75.72
C ASP A 5 9.17 -23.93 -74.46
N LEU A 6 8.05 -24.57 -74.12
CA LEU A 6 7.26 -24.25 -72.92
C LEU A 6 7.99 -24.63 -71.61
N LYS A 7 8.72 -25.75 -71.61
CA LYS A 7 9.50 -26.17 -70.43
C LYS A 7 10.72 -25.29 -70.20
N GLU A 8 11.36 -24.83 -71.27
CA GLU A 8 12.49 -23.90 -71.17
C GLU A 8 12.04 -22.52 -70.67
N LEU A 9 10.88 -22.04 -71.15
CA LEU A 9 10.24 -20.83 -70.66
C LEU A 9 9.84 -20.95 -69.18
N GLU A 10 9.22 -22.06 -68.78
CA GLU A 10 8.86 -22.35 -67.39
C GLU A 10 10.08 -22.31 -66.46
N SER A 11 11.15 -23.01 -66.82
CA SER A 11 12.41 -23.03 -66.05
C SER A 11 13.00 -21.62 -65.91
N THR A 12 13.02 -20.85 -66.99
CA THR A 12 13.56 -19.48 -67.00
C THR A 12 12.76 -18.55 -66.08
N LEU A 13 11.43 -18.60 -66.17
CA LEU A 13 10.54 -17.75 -65.36
C LEU A 13 10.54 -18.16 -63.88
N LEU A 14 10.55 -19.46 -63.58
CA LEU A 14 10.69 -19.94 -62.20
C LEU A 14 12.03 -19.55 -61.58
N ASN A 15 13.12 -19.56 -62.35
CA ASN A 15 14.42 -19.10 -61.87
C ASN A 15 14.42 -17.58 -61.60
N LYS A 16 13.78 -16.77 -62.44
CA LYS A 16 13.61 -15.32 -62.18
C LYS A 16 12.87 -15.09 -60.86
N VAL A 17 11.76 -15.81 -60.63
CA VAL A 17 11.00 -15.73 -59.37
C VAL A 17 11.88 -16.10 -58.19
N LYS A 18 12.59 -17.24 -58.24
CA LYS A 18 13.51 -17.68 -57.18
C LYS A 18 14.66 -16.70 -56.91
N SER A 19 15.19 -16.03 -57.93
CA SER A 19 16.29 -15.07 -57.78
C SER A 19 15.83 -13.67 -57.32
N SER A 20 14.54 -13.46 -57.06
CA SER A 20 14.07 -12.19 -56.50
C SER A 20 14.58 -11.98 -55.09
N ASP A 21 15.14 -10.80 -54.84
CA ASP A 21 15.82 -10.37 -53.62
C ASP A 21 14.97 -9.45 -52.73
N SER A 22 13.79 -9.03 -53.19
CA SER A 22 12.91 -8.11 -52.49
C SER A 22 11.48 -8.22 -52.98
N LEU A 23 10.51 -7.82 -52.16
CA LEU A 23 9.10 -7.75 -52.57
C LEU A 23 8.91 -6.84 -53.79
N ARG A 24 9.74 -5.79 -53.91
CA ARG A 24 9.73 -4.89 -55.06
C ARG A 24 10.24 -5.56 -56.34
N SER A 25 11.32 -6.36 -56.27
CA SER A 25 11.82 -7.10 -57.43
C SER A 25 10.86 -8.24 -57.81
N LEU A 26 10.26 -8.92 -56.84
CA LEU A 26 9.23 -9.93 -57.07
C LEU A 26 7.97 -9.35 -57.75
N ASP A 27 7.48 -8.19 -57.31
CA ASP A 27 6.33 -7.53 -57.96
C ASP A 27 6.66 -7.08 -59.40
N SER A 28 7.88 -6.58 -59.62
CA SER A 28 8.36 -6.24 -60.96
C SER A 28 8.35 -7.47 -61.89
N ILE A 29 8.79 -8.63 -61.37
CA ILE A 29 8.78 -9.91 -62.09
C ILE A 29 7.34 -10.37 -62.34
N ARG A 30 6.46 -10.30 -61.33
CA ARG A 30 5.04 -10.63 -61.45
C ARG A 30 4.37 -9.81 -62.56
N VAL A 31 4.63 -8.50 -62.62
CA VAL A 31 4.11 -7.62 -63.67
C VAL A 31 4.68 -7.99 -65.04
N SER A 32 5.97 -8.33 -65.14
CA SER A 32 6.59 -8.72 -66.41
C SER A 32 6.06 -10.06 -66.96
N ILE A 33 5.60 -10.95 -66.09
CA ILE A 33 5.08 -12.28 -66.46
C ILE A 33 3.57 -12.23 -66.68
N LEU A 34 2.81 -11.69 -65.72
CA LEU A 34 1.35 -11.78 -65.63
C LEU A 34 0.62 -10.46 -65.94
N GLY A 35 1.34 -9.37 -66.18
CA GLY A 35 0.76 -8.07 -66.49
C GLY A 35 0.02 -8.02 -67.83
N ARG A 36 -0.60 -6.87 -68.15
CA ARG A 36 -1.38 -6.68 -69.39
C ARG A 36 -0.58 -6.85 -70.69
N LYS A 37 0.73 -6.57 -70.61
CA LYS A 37 1.75 -6.79 -71.67
C LYS A 37 2.79 -7.84 -71.22
N GLY A 38 2.42 -8.69 -70.25
CA GLY A 38 3.32 -9.68 -69.69
C GLY A 38 3.55 -10.84 -70.67
N GLU A 39 4.69 -11.51 -70.53
CA GLU A 39 5.15 -12.58 -71.41
C GLU A 39 4.08 -13.68 -71.58
N ILE A 40 3.46 -14.13 -70.48
CA ILE A 40 2.38 -15.13 -70.52
C ILE A 40 1.09 -14.56 -71.14
N THR A 41 0.78 -13.29 -70.90
CA THR A 41 -0.42 -12.63 -71.46
C THR A 41 -0.32 -12.46 -72.97
N GLU A 42 0.86 -12.17 -73.52
CA GLU A 42 1.10 -12.13 -74.97
C GLU A 42 1.02 -13.52 -75.60
N HIS A 43 1.59 -14.55 -74.96
CA HIS A 43 1.43 -15.93 -75.40
C HIS A 43 -0.04 -16.38 -75.41
N MET A 44 -0.83 -15.99 -74.40
CA MET A 44 -2.28 -16.25 -74.39
C MET A 44 -3.05 -15.54 -75.51
N LYS A 45 -2.66 -14.30 -75.90
CA LYS A 45 -3.27 -13.59 -77.04
C LYS A 45 -2.99 -14.30 -78.36
N SER A 46 -1.77 -14.80 -78.55
CA SER A 46 -1.37 -15.50 -79.78
C SER A 46 -2.13 -16.82 -80.03
N LEU A 47 -2.81 -17.37 -79.02
CA LEU A 47 -3.68 -18.55 -79.17
C LEU A 47 -4.86 -18.30 -80.13
N SER A 48 -5.29 -17.04 -80.33
CA SER A 48 -6.39 -16.70 -81.23
C SER A 48 -6.07 -16.95 -82.72
N ALA A 49 -4.81 -17.21 -83.05
CA ALA A 49 -4.36 -17.52 -84.42
C ALA A 49 -4.28 -19.04 -84.73
N LEU A 50 -4.49 -19.91 -83.74
CA LEU A 50 -4.39 -21.38 -83.88
C LEU A 50 -5.75 -22.04 -84.18
N GLY A 51 -5.73 -23.20 -84.85
CA GLY A 51 -6.91 -24.05 -85.09
C GLY A 51 -7.41 -24.76 -83.82
N ASP A 52 -8.66 -25.24 -83.82
CA ASP A 52 -9.37 -25.63 -82.59
C ASP A 52 -8.68 -26.72 -81.74
N ASP A 53 -8.11 -27.76 -82.35
CA ASP A 53 -7.47 -28.86 -81.61
C ASP A 53 -6.08 -28.49 -81.06
N GLU A 54 -5.32 -27.67 -81.80
CA GLU A 54 -4.03 -27.13 -81.36
C GLU A 54 -4.20 -26.05 -80.29
N ARG A 55 -5.21 -25.19 -80.43
CA ARG A 55 -5.58 -24.16 -79.46
C ARG A 55 -5.93 -24.77 -78.11
N LYS A 56 -6.65 -25.91 -78.09
CA LYS A 56 -7.06 -26.59 -76.85
C LYS A 56 -5.85 -27.12 -76.06
N LYS A 57 -4.92 -27.82 -76.74
CA LYS A 57 -3.69 -28.34 -76.11
C LYS A 57 -2.76 -27.22 -75.65
N ALA A 58 -2.53 -26.21 -76.50
CA ALA A 58 -1.66 -25.08 -76.17
C ALA A 58 -2.24 -24.23 -75.02
N GLY A 59 -3.56 -24.01 -74.99
CA GLY A 59 -4.23 -23.29 -73.90
C GLY A 59 -4.18 -24.03 -72.57
N GLN A 60 -4.33 -25.36 -72.56
CA GLN A 60 -4.20 -26.16 -71.35
C GLN A 60 -2.79 -26.07 -70.76
N ASN A 61 -1.76 -26.19 -71.60
CA ASN A 61 -0.37 -26.10 -71.15
C ASN A 61 -0.01 -24.69 -70.64
N LEU A 62 -0.48 -23.62 -71.32
CA LEU A 62 -0.27 -22.24 -70.87
C LEU A 62 -1.01 -21.92 -69.57
N ASN A 63 -2.23 -22.45 -69.38
CA ASN A 63 -2.93 -22.32 -68.11
C ASN A 63 -2.22 -23.06 -66.97
N SER A 64 -1.69 -24.25 -67.23
CA SER A 64 -0.88 -24.98 -66.24
C SER A 64 0.37 -24.19 -65.85
N LEU A 65 1.10 -23.67 -66.84
CA LEU A 65 2.28 -22.83 -66.62
C LEU A 65 1.94 -21.57 -65.82
N LYS A 66 0.84 -20.89 -66.17
CA LYS A 66 0.37 -19.72 -65.44
C LYS A 66 0.07 -20.05 -63.97
N SER A 67 -0.59 -21.17 -63.70
CA SER A 67 -0.87 -21.63 -62.34
C SER A 67 0.42 -21.91 -61.56
N SER A 68 1.37 -22.65 -62.14
CA SER A 68 2.68 -22.92 -61.52
C SER A 68 3.44 -21.63 -61.17
N LEU A 69 3.39 -20.61 -62.05
CA LEU A 69 4.04 -19.32 -61.81
C LEU A 69 3.34 -18.50 -60.73
N ILE A 70 2.02 -18.51 -60.68
CA ILE A 70 1.26 -17.85 -59.60
C ILE A 70 1.61 -18.48 -58.25
N GLU A 71 1.66 -19.81 -58.19
CA GLU A 71 2.04 -20.55 -56.98
C GLU A 71 3.48 -20.21 -56.57
N ALA A 72 4.44 -20.26 -57.49
CA ALA A 72 5.83 -19.93 -57.21
C ALA A 72 6.02 -18.49 -56.74
N ILE A 73 5.30 -17.53 -57.32
CA ILE A 73 5.32 -16.12 -56.89
C ILE A 73 4.73 -16.00 -55.49
N SER A 74 3.61 -16.68 -55.20
CA SER A 74 3.00 -16.66 -53.87
C SER A 74 3.92 -17.25 -52.80
N VAL A 75 4.58 -18.38 -53.10
CA VAL A 75 5.55 -19.01 -52.19
C VAL A 75 6.73 -18.07 -51.94
N ARG A 76 7.31 -17.51 -53.00
CA ARG A 76 8.45 -16.59 -52.86
C ARG A 76 8.08 -15.30 -52.13
N GLN A 77 6.85 -14.81 -52.30
CA GLN A 77 6.34 -13.66 -51.57
C GLN A 77 6.33 -13.95 -50.06
N ILE A 78 5.80 -15.10 -49.65
CA ILE A 78 5.77 -15.51 -48.23
C ILE A 78 7.18 -15.62 -47.67
N GLU A 79 8.11 -16.21 -48.42
CA GLU A 79 9.52 -16.31 -48.00
C GLU A 79 10.15 -14.93 -47.77
N LEU A 80 9.98 -14.00 -48.72
CA LEU A 80 10.53 -12.64 -48.62
C LEU A 80 9.89 -11.83 -47.48
N GLU A 81 8.58 -11.99 -47.25
CA GLU A 81 7.88 -11.35 -46.11
C GLU A 81 8.42 -11.88 -44.77
N ALA A 82 8.70 -13.19 -44.67
CA ALA A 82 9.29 -13.78 -43.48
C ALA A 82 10.75 -13.32 -43.26
N GLU A 83 11.55 -13.26 -44.32
CA GLU A 83 12.93 -12.73 -44.27
C GLU A 83 12.97 -11.25 -43.84
N GLU A 84 12.06 -10.41 -44.36
CA GLU A 84 11.95 -9.00 -43.97
C GLU A 84 11.52 -8.85 -42.51
N LEU A 85 10.55 -9.65 -42.05
CA LEU A 85 10.10 -9.67 -40.66
C LEU A 85 11.23 -10.07 -39.71
N GLU A 86 11.93 -11.17 -39.99
CA GLU A 86 13.05 -11.64 -39.17
C GLU A 86 14.17 -10.60 -39.12
N GLY A 87 14.51 -10.01 -40.28
CA GLY A 87 15.47 -8.92 -40.37
C GLY A 87 15.05 -7.69 -39.55
N ARG A 88 13.75 -7.37 -39.48
CA ARG A 88 13.22 -6.30 -38.64
C ARG A 88 13.30 -6.66 -37.16
N LEU A 89 12.91 -7.88 -36.77
CA LEU A 89 12.97 -8.36 -35.39
C LEU A 89 14.41 -8.34 -34.83
N LEU A 90 15.39 -8.74 -35.63
CA LEU A 90 16.81 -8.69 -35.25
C LEU A 90 17.32 -7.25 -35.05
N LYS A 91 16.82 -6.29 -35.86
CA LYS A 91 17.18 -4.86 -35.74
C LYS A 91 16.46 -4.17 -34.57
N GLU A 92 15.21 -4.53 -34.31
CA GLU A 92 14.38 -3.97 -33.25
C GLU A 92 14.59 -4.66 -31.90
N LYS A 93 15.58 -5.55 -31.81
CA LYS A 93 15.95 -6.20 -30.55
C LYS A 93 16.35 -5.15 -29.53
N SER A 94 15.63 -5.14 -28.41
CA SER A 94 15.92 -4.31 -27.25
C SER A 94 16.42 -5.18 -26.10
N ASP A 95 17.28 -4.62 -25.26
CA ASP A 95 17.69 -5.26 -24.02
C ASP A 95 16.59 -5.07 -22.96
N VAL A 96 15.78 -6.12 -22.77
CA VAL A 96 14.70 -6.15 -21.77
C VAL A 96 15.21 -6.21 -20.33
N THR A 97 16.51 -6.37 -20.12
CA THR A 97 17.13 -6.37 -18.78
C THR A 97 17.54 -4.97 -18.32
N LEU A 98 17.50 -3.98 -19.21
CA LEU A 98 17.78 -2.60 -18.84
C LEU A 98 16.81 -2.11 -17.75
N PRO A 99 17.29 -1.34 -16.76
CA PRO A 99 16.42 -0.72 -15.78
C PRO A 99 15.32 0.10 -16.44
N ILE A 100 14.11 0.05 -15.86
CA ILE A 100 13.04 0.95 -16.26
C ILE A 100 13.48 2.40 -16.05
N ARG A 101 12.85 3.33 -16.79
CA ARG A 101 13.08 4.76 -16.54
C ARG A 101 12.74 5.07 -15.09
N PRO A 102 13.65 5.73 -14.35
CA PRO A 102 13.44 5.97 -12.93
C PRO A 102 12.18 6.82 -12.73
N LYS A 103 11.36 6.40 -11.77
CA LYS A 103 10.22 7.16 -11.28
C LYS A 103 10.42 7.38 -9.79
N THR A 104 10.12 8.58 -9.31
CA THR A 104 10.13 8.86 -7.88
C THR A 104 9.04 8.03 -7.20
N LYS A 105 9.43 7.20 -6.25
CA LYS A 105 8.51 6.44 -5.40
C LYS A 105 8.41 7.17 -4.06
N GLY A 106 7.19 7.40 -3.60
CA GLY A 106 6.94 7.89 -2.24
C GLY A 106 6.90 6.74 -1.24
N SER A 107 7.08 7.07 0.03
CA SER A 107 6.95 6.13 1.15
C SER A 107 6.04 6.72 2.22
N ILE A 108 5.30 5.87 2.92
CA ILE A 108 4.50 6.24 4.09
C ILE A 108 5.39 6.16 5.33
N HIS A 109 5.27 7.15 6.21
CA HIS A 109 6.02 7.20 7.46
C HIS A 109 5.61 6.05 8.41
N PRO A 110 6.53 5.38 9.11
CA PRO A 110 6.20 4.26 10.00
C PRO A 110 5.15 4.58 11.07
N VAL A 111 5.19 5.80 11.64
CA VAL A 111 4.17 6.23 12.62
C VAL A 111 2.79 6.36 11.97
N SER A 112 2.70 6.88 10.75
CA SER A 112 1.43 6.93 10.00
C SER A 112 0.92 5.52 9.70
N GLN A 113 1.82 4.60 9.34
CA GLN A 113 1.47 3.20 9.10
C GLN A 113 0.90 2.54 10.36
N ALA A 114 1.57 2.70 11.50
CA ALA A 114 1.13 2.15 12.78
C ALA A 114 -0.20 2.78 13.24
N MET A 115 -0.40 4.08 13.01
CA MET A 115 -1.64 4.79 13.32
C MET A 115 -2.82 4.25 12.51
N GLU A 116 -2.67 4.15 11.18
CA GLU A 116 -3.69 3.59 10.29
C GLU A 116 -3.99 2.13 10.63
N GLU A 117 -2.99 1.35 11.05
CA GLU A 117 -3.19 -0.02 11.51
C GLU A 117 -4.00 -0.08 12.81
N CYS A 118 -3.69 0.78 13.79
CA CYS A 118 -4.48 0.89 15.01
C CYS A 118 -5.93 1.26 14.69
N VAL A 119 -6.14 2.24 13.80
CA VAL A 119 -7.48 2.66 13.34
C VAL A 119 -8.21 1.50 12.67
N ALA A 120 -7.54 0.72 11.82
CA ALA A 120 -8.14 -0.43 11.16
C ALA A 120 -8.56 -1.52 12.15
N ILE A 121 -7.72 -1.84 13.15
CA ILE A 121 -8.02 -2.84 14.19
C ILE A 121 -9.23 -2.39 15.01
N PHE A 122 -9.19 -1.18 15.57
CA PHE A 122 -10.28 -0.67 16.40
C PHE A 122 -11.57 -0.42 15.61
N GLY A 123 -11.47 -0.03 14.34
CA GLY A 123 -12.62 0.07 13.44
C GLY A 123 -13.37 -1.26 13.29
N GLN A 124 -12.64 -2.39 13.22
CA GLN A 124 -13.27 -3.73 13.21
C GLN A 124 -13.88 -4.12 14.55
N MET A 125 -13.38 -3.56 15.65
CA MET A 125 -13.98 -3.70 16.98
C MET A 125 -15.16 -2.74 17.22
N GLY A 126 -15.56 -1.98 16.19
CA GLY A 126 -16.71 -1.08 16.21
C GLY A 126 -16.44 0.31 16.78
N PHE A 127 -15.17 0.71 16.90
CA PHE A 127 -14.81 2.06 17.31
C PHE A 127 -14.89 3.04 16.14
N SER A 128 -15.31 4.26 16.44
CA SER A 128 -15.23 5.39 15.51
C SER A 128 -14.04 6.28 15.84
N VAL A 129 -13.51 6.98 14.85
CA VAL A 129 -12.41 7.94 15.06
C VAL A 129 -13.00 9.28 15.51
N ALA A 130 -12.46 9.83 16.59
CA ALA A 130 -12.73 11.18 17.07
C ALA A 130 -11.45 12.01 17.04
N GLU A 131 -11.58 13.29 16.69
CA GLU A 131 -10.47 14.23 16.59
C GLU A 131 -10.73 15.44 17.47
N GLY A 132 -9.67 16.13 17.88
CA GLY A 132 -9.75 17.39 18.60
C GLY A 132 -8.48 18.22 18.45
N PRO A 133 -8.49 19.46 18.96
CA PRO A 133 -7.42 20.43 18.72
C PRO A 133 -6.12 20.02 19.41
N ASP A 134 -4.98 20.51 18.88
CA ASP A 134 -3.66 20.35 19.51
C ASP A 134 -3.46 21.34 20.68
N ILE A 135 -4.08 22.52 20.61
CA ILE A 135 -4.13 23.51 21.68
C ILE A 135 -5.43 23.32 22.46
N GLU A 136 -5.31 23.07 23.75
CA GLU A 136 -6.43 22.85 24.66
C GLU A 136 -6.45 23.88 25.79
N ASP A 137 -7.61 24.01 26.43
CA ASP A 137 -7.71 24.76 27.68
C ASP A 137 -7.39 23.86 28.90
N ASP A 138 -7.07 24.49 30.04
CA ASP A 138 -6.79 23.79 31.31
C ASP A 138 -7.96 22.90 31.76
N PHE A 139 -9.19 23.27 31.43
CA PHE A 139 -10.36 22.50 31.85
C PHE A 139 -10.39 21.13 31.17
N HIS A 140 -10.34 21.07 29.84
CA HIS A 140 -10.39 19.82 29.09
C HIS A 140 -9.10 19.00 29.24
N ASN A 141 -7.93 19.66 29.32
CA ASN A 141 -6.66 18.95 29.48
C ASN A 141 -6.40 18.42 30.88
N PHE A 142 -7.04 18.98 31.92
CA PHE A 142 -6.76 18.54 33.30
C PHE A 142 -8.01 18.45 34.18
N THR A 143 -8.75 19.54 34.35
CA THR A 143 -9.81 19.62 35.36
C THR A 143 -10.90 18.57 35.13
N ALA A 144 -11.40 18.45 33.91
CA ALA A 144 -12.41 17.48 33.50
C ALA A 144 -11.93 16.01 33.61
N LEU A 145 -10.61 15.81 33.64
CA LEU A 145 -9.95 14.51 33.83
C LEU A 145 -9.61 14.25 35.31
N ASN A 146 -10.25 14.99 36.23
CA ASN A 146 -10.07 14.84 37.67
C ASN A 146 -8.62 15.05 38.14
N ILE A 147 -7.83 15.82 37.39
CA ILE A 147 -6.48 16.23 37.75
C ILE A 147 -6.59 17.60 38.40
N PRO A 148 -6.44 17.79 39.73
CA PRO A 148 -6.62 19.10 40.36
C PRO A 148 -5.43 20.07 40.11
N PRO A 149 -5.58 21.39 40.34
CA PRO A 149 -4.54 22.41 40.09
C PRO A 149 -3.17 22.13 40.73
N GLU A 150 -3.18 21.54 41.92
CA GLU A 150 -1.98 21.16 42.69
C GLU A 150 -1.30 19.87 42.23
N HIS A 151 -1.88 19.17 41.24
CA HIS A 151 -1.36 17.88 40.78
C HIS A 151 -0.01 18.05 40.05
N PRO A 152 0.98 17.16 40.29
CA PRO A 152 2.29 17.23 39.63
C PRO A 152 2.25 17.30 38.10
N ALA A 153 1.31 16.59 37.47
CA ALA A 153 1.13 16.60 36.01
C ALA A 153 0.81 17.98 35.41
N ARG A 154 0.39 18.97 36.22
CA ARG A 154 0.15 20.36 35.78
C ARG A 154 1.40 21.24 35.91
N GLN A 155 2.53 20.74 36.40
CA GLN A 155 3.71 21.58 36.61
C GLN A 155 4.32 22.02 35.26
N MET A 156 4.90 23.22 35.24
CA MET A 156 5.46 23.85 34.03
C MET A 156 6.63 23.07 33.40
N HIS A 157 7.27 22.15 34.13
CA HIS A 157 8.37 21.36 33.61
C HIS A 157 7.91 20.21 32.70
N ASP A 158 6.64 19.81 32.79
CA ASP A 158 6.08 18.69 32.01
C ASP A 158 5.15 19.16 30.88
N THR A 159 4.55 20.34 31.02
CA THR A 159 3.50 20.86 30.11
C THR A 159 3.94 22.16 29.43
N PHE A 160 3.73 22.25 28.11
CA PHE A 160 3.89 23.50 27.37
C PHE A 160 2.67 24.40 27.56
N TYR A 161 2.80 25.40 28.43
CA TYR A 161 1.83 26.46 28.59
C TYR A 161 2.01 27.54 27.52
N LEU A 162 0.92 28.00 26.93
CA LEU A 162 0.92 29.14 26.03
C LEU A 162 0.89 30.46 26.83
N PRO A 163 1.43 31.56 26.28
CA PRO A 163 1.24 32.87 26.87
C PRO A 163 -0.25 33.18 27.06
N GLU A 164 -0.60 33.80 28.19
CA GLU A 164 -1.97 34.25 28.45
C GLU A 164 -2.42 35.21 27.34
N GLY A 165 -3.56 34.90 26.71
CA GLY A 165 -4.20 35.78 25.72
C GLY A 165 -4.91 36.95 26.39
N ASP A 166 -5.48 37.86 25.58
CA ASP A 166 -6.19 39.05 26.06
C ASP A 166 -7.37 38.73 26.99
N GLU A 167 -7.92 37.51 26.94
CA GLU A 167 -9.05 37.04 27.75
C GLU A 167 -8.63 36.29 29.03
N GLY A 168 -7.33 36.10 29.29
CA GLY A 168 -6.82 35.44 30.49
C GLY A 168 -6.95 33.90 30.50
N ASP A 169 -7.22 33.30 29.33
CA ASP A 169 -7.32 31.84 29.19
C ASP A 169 -5.96 31.16 29.42
N LYS A 170 -5.98 30.09 30.22
CA LYS A 170 -4.82 29.21 30.43
C LYS A 170 -4.83 28.11 29.39
N LEU A 171 -4.23 28.41 28.24
CA LEU A 171 -4.08 27.47 27.14
C LEU A 171 -2.79 26.66 27.24
N VAL A 172 -2.84 25.41 26.78
CA VAL A 172 -1.72 24.47 26.76
C VAL A 172 -1.65 23.74 25.43
N LEU A 173 -0.47 23.26 25.05
CA LEU A 173 -0.40 22.14 24.10
C LEU A 173 -0.83 20.87 24.82
N ARG A 174 -1.78 20.12 24.26
CA ARG A 174 -2.35 18.94 24.93
C ARG A 174 -1.27 17.89 25.28
N THR A 175 -1.32 17.36 26.50
CA THR A 175 -0.34 16.39 27.02
C THR A 175 -0.68 14.93 26.68
N HIS A 176 -1.91 14.72 26.24
CA HIS A 176 -2.55 13.45 25.93
C HIS A 176 -3.82 13.73 25.08
N THR A 177 -4.41 12.71 24.44
CA THR A 177 -5.62 12.89 23.60
C THR A 177 -6.93 12.75 24.37
N SER A 178 -6.86 12.57 25.70
CA SER A 178 -8.01 12.55 26.61
C SER A 178 -8.99 13.74 26.52
N PRO A 179 -8.57 14.99 26.16
CA PRO A 179 -9.52 16.09 25.95
C PRO A 179 -10.60 15.77 24.91
N VAL A 180 -10.25 14.98 23.88
CA VAL A 180 -11.20 14.52 22.86
C VAL A 180 -12.30 13.66 23.48
N GLN A 181 -11.97 12.87 24.51
CA GLN A 181 -12.92 12.05 25.23
C GLN A 181 -13.96 12.90 25.97
N ILE A 182 -13.52 13.93 26.70
CA ILE A 182 -14.40 14.89 27.38
C ILE A 182 -15.34 15.56 26.37
N ARG A 183 -14.75 16.14 25.30
CA ARG A 183 -15.52 16.82 24.25
C ARG A 183 -16.52 15.89 23.58
N THR A 184 -16.18 14.61 23.42
CA THR A 184 -17.12 13.62 22.87
C THR A 184 -18.29 13.40 23.81
N MET A 185 -18.04 13.22 25.11
CA MET A 185 -19.11 13.05 26.11
C MET A 185 -20.03 14.29 26.20
N GLU A 186 -19.48 15.50 26.09
CA GLU A 186 -20.27 16.73 26.10
C GLU A 186 -21.19 16.87 24.87
N ASN A 187 -20.78 16.33 23.73
CA ASN A 187 -21.46 16.50 22.44
C ASN A 187 -22.26 15.27 21.99
N SER A 188 -22.24 14.18 22.76
CA SER A 188 -22.95 12.95 22.41
C SER A 188 -23.39 12.16 23.64
N SER A 189 -24.45 11.37 23.50
CA SER A 189 -24.95 10.52 24.59
C SER A 189 -24.47 9.07 24.42
N PRO A 190 -24.26 8.32 25.50
CA PRO A 190 -24.00 6.88 25.45
C PRO A 190 -25.03 6.11 24.60
N PRO A 191 -24.64 5.00 23.94
CA PRO A 191 -23.32 4.36 24.00
C PRO A 191 -22.26 5.11 23.17
N ILE A 192 -21.08 5.30 23.76
CA ILE A 192 -19.91 5.92 23.13
C ILE A 192 -18.83 4.86 22.94
N ARG A 193 -18.28 4.77 21.73
CA ARG A 193 -17.13 3.92 21.41
C ARG A 193 -16.23 4.62 20.40
N ILE A 194 -15.18 5.25 20.91
CA ILE A 194 -14.27 6.07 20.10
C ILE A 194 -12.80 5.74 20.33
N ILE A 195 -12.00 5.98 19.31
CA ILE A 195 -10.55 6.17 19.43
C ILE A 195 -10.19 7.59 19.05
N ALA A 196 -9.22 8.17 19.74
CA ALA A 196 -8.72 9.52 19.55
C ALA A 196 -7.21 9.47 19.25
N PRO A 197 -6.81 9.17 18.00
CA PRO A 197 -5.43 9.31 17.56
C PRO A 197 -5.07 10.80 17.42
N GLY A 198 -3.86 11.18 17.83
CA GLY A 198 -3.45 12.57 17.73
C GLY A 198 -2.03 12.84 18.21
N ARG A 199 -1.55 14.05 17.89
CA ARG A 199 -0.27 14.57 18.37
C ARG A 199 -0.40 15.05 19.81
N THR A 200 0.60 14.78 20.63
CA THR A 200 0.65 15.16 22.04
C THR A 200 2.02 15.74 22.36
N TYR A 201 2.07 16.61 23.36
CA TYR A 201 3.21 17.48 23.60
C TYR A 201 3.61 17.42 25.08
N ARG A 202 4.90 17.19 25.35
CA ARG A 202 5.46 17.17 26.71
C ARG A 202 6.84 17.80 26.70
N SER A 203 7.21 18.51 27.75
CA SER A 203 8.53 19.17 27.81
C SER A 203 9.65 18.20 28.23
N ASP A 204 9.78 17.10 27.49
CA ASP A 204 10.81 16.07 27.68
C ASP A 204 11.46 15.68 26.35
N SER A 205 12.75 15.39 26.35
CA SER A 205 13.53 15.09 25.15
C SER A 205 14.79 14.26 25.45
N ASP A 206 14.71 12.97 25.18
CA ASP A 206 15.83 12.01 25.24
C ASP A 206 15.72 10.97 24.10
N SER A 207 16.38 9.81 24.21
CA SER A 207 16.30 8.73 23.20
C SER A 207 14.95 8.02 23.13
N THR A 208 14.14 8.11 24.19
CA THR A 208 12.85 7.45 24.37
C THR A 208 11.68 8.44 24.53
N HIS A 209 11.99 9.73 24.65
CA HIS A 209 11.02 10.82 24.82
C HIS A 209 11.31 11.91 23.79
N THR A 210 10.25 12.44 23.19
CA THR A 210 10.34 13.55 22.25
C THR A 210 9.29 14.59 22.62
N PRO A 211 9.55 15.88 22.36
CA PRO A 211 8.68 16.94 22.84
C PRO A 211 7.31 16.96 22.15
N MET A 212 7.22 16.31 20.98
CA MET A 212 5.98 15.97 20.32
C MET A 212 6.05 14.49 19.93
N PHE A 213 4.99 13.76 20.23
CA PHE A 213 4.81 12.36 19.84
C PHE A 213 3.32 12.13 19.53
N HIS A 214 2.94 10.90 19.23
CA HIS A 214 1.58 10.54 18.88
C HIS A 214 1.02 9.54 19.88
N GLN A 215 -0.21 9.78 20.31
CA GLN A 215 -0.98 8.85 21.13
C GLN A 215 -2.25 8.45 20.41
N ILE A 216 -2.73 7.26 20.76
CA ILE A 216 -4.11 6.87 20.55
C ILE A 216 -4.71 6.51 21.89
N GLU A 217 -5.86 7.09 22.16
CA GLU A 217 -6.65 6.76 23.33
C GLU A 217 -8.01 6.23 22.91
N ALA A 218 -8.51 5.24 23.64
CA ALA A 218 -9.82 4.67 23.41
C ALA A 218 -10.74 4.98 24.59
N LEU A 219 -12.01 5.19 24.30
CA LEU A 219 -13.08 5.35 25.28
C LEU A 219 -14.27 4.47 24.89
N VAL A 220 -14.77 3.70 25.85
CA VAL A 220 -16.05 2.99 25.76
C VAL A 220 -16.91 3.38 26.94
N ILE A 221 -18.14 3.82 26.71
CA ILE A 221 -19.13 4.11 27.74
C ILE A 221 -20.47 3.51 27.32
N ASP A 222 -21.03 2.66 28.18
CA ASP A 222 -22.37 2.08 28.07
C ASP A 222 -22.85 1.61 29.46
N GLU A 223 -23.94 0.84 29.52
CA GLU A 223 -24.53 0.38 30.79
C GLU A 223 -23.87 -0.90 31.33
N GLU A 224 -23.18 -1.67 30.49
CA GLU A 224 -22.78 -3.06 30.77
C GLU A 224 -21.26 -3.29 30.80
N THR A 225 -20.49 -2.34 30.27
CA THR A 225 -19.04 -2.44 30.12
C THR A 225 -18.35 -2.56 31.48
N HIS A 226 -17.39 -3.47 31.59
CA HIS A 226 -16.71 -3.77 32.85
C HIS A 226 -15.25 -4.14 32.60
N MET A 227 -14.46 -4.32 33.67
CA MET A 227 -13.02 -4.64 33.58
C MET A 227 -12.69 -5.83 32.66
N GLY A 228 -13.51 -6.88 32.65
CA GLY A 228 -13.34 -8.01 31.71
C GLY A 228 -13.39 -7.60 30.22
N HIS A 229 -14.26 -6.65 29.85
CA HIS A 229 -14.35 -6.12 28.49
C HIS A 229 -13.09 -5.30 28.14
N LEU A 230 -12.59 -4.47 29.07
CA LEU A 230 -11.33 -3.75 28.91
C LEU A 230 -10.17 -4.71 28.63
N LYS A 231 -10.00 -5.73 29.48
CA LYS A 231 -8.92 -6.70 29.34
C LYS A 231 -9.00 -7.47 28.04
N GLY A 232 -10.19 -7.93 27.66
CA GLY A 232 -10.41 -8.62 26.38
C GLY A 232 -10.04 -7.74 25.19
N CYS A 233 -10.53 -6.50 25.17
CA CYS A 233 -10.25 -5.53 24.11
C CYS A 233 -8.74 -5.30 23.92
N ILE A 234 -8.01 -5.08 25.03
CA ILE A 234 -6.55 -4.86 24.98
C ILE A 234 -5.80 -6.11 24.53
N ILE A 235 -6.18 -7.29 25.02
CA ILE A 235 -5.54 -8.56 24.62
C ILE A 235 -5.70 -8.78 23.11
N ASP A 236 -6.90 -8.60 22.57
CA ASP A 236 -7.18 -8.79 21.16
C ASP A 236 -6.44 -7.75 20.30
N PHE A 237 -6.42 -6.49 20.73
CA PHE A 237 -5.64 -5.43 20.07
C PHE A 237 -4.15 -5.78 20.01
N CYS A 238 -3.52 -6.12 21.14
CA CYS A 238 -2.08 -6.41 21.19
C CYS A 238 -1.72 -7.59 20.28
N ARG A 239 -2.52 -8.67 20.30
CA ARG A 239 -2.28 -9.85 19.45
C ARG A 239 -2.45 -9.53 17.96
N ALA A 240 -3.46 -8.74 17.61
CA ALA A 240 -3.69 -8.31 16.24
C ALA A 240 -2.58 -7.38 15.75
N PHE A 241 -2.23 -6.35 16.52
CA PHE A 241 -1.24 -5.35 16.13
C PHE A 241 0.16 -5.95 15.96
N PHE A 242 0.61 -6.80 16.89
CA PHE A 242 1.92 -7.45 16.78
C PHE A 242 1.91 -8.70 15.89
N GLY A 243 0.75 -9.18 15.45
CA GLY A 243 0.65 -10.40 14.65
C GLY A 243 1.05 -11.68 15.39
N ILE A 244 0.95 -11.70 16.73
CA ILE A 244 1.37 -12.81 17.58
C ILE A 244 0.14 -13.34 18.33
N PRO A 245 -0.46 -14.46 17.90
CA PRO A 245 -1.71 -14.97 18.46
C PRO A 245 -1.67 -15.31 19.96
N ASP A 246 -0.50 -15.71 20.47
CA ASP A 246 -0.30 -16.11 21.86
C ASP A 246 0.49 -15.08 22.68
N LEU A 247 0.55 -13.81 22.22
CA LEU A 247 1.27 -12.75 22.93
C LEU A 247 0.79 -12.64 24.38
N PRO A 248 1.67 -12.84 25.38
CA PRO A 248 1.31 -12.65 26.78
C PRO A 248 1.06 -11.17 27.08
N VAL A 249 -0.03 -10.89 27.79
CA VAL A 249 -0.40 -9.54 28.23
C VAL A 249 -0.61 -9.57 29.74
N ARG A 250 0.13 -8.71 30.46
CA ARG A 250 0.09 -8.59 31.92
C ARG A 250 -0.53 -7.27 32.30
N PHE A 251 -1.46 -7.31 33.26
CA PHE A 251 -2.11 -6.13 33.82
C PHE A 251 -1.63 -5.94 35.25
N ARG A 252 -1.05 -4.78 35.55
CA ARG A 252 -0.59 -4.43 36.90
C ARG A 252 -1.39 -3.24 37.41
N PRO A 253 -1.82 -3.22 38.69
CA PRO A 253 -2.43 -2.04 39.27
C PRO A 253 -1.49 -0.82 39.13
N SER A 254 -2.06 0.31 38.74
CA SER A 254 -1.38 1.61 38.70
C SER A 254 -2.36 2.68 39.18
N HIS A 255 -2.06 3.95 38.96
CA HIS A 255 -2.93 5.06 39.32
C HIS A 255 -2.95 6.14 38.24
N PHE A 256 -4.14 6.44 37.73
CA PHE A 256 -4.41 7.59 36.89
C PHE A 256 -5.60 8.36 37.49
N PRO A 257 -5.55 9.69 37.65
CA PRO A 257 -6.64 10.45 38.29
C PRO A 257 -8.02 10.31 37.61
N PHE A 258 -8.02 9.99 36.31
CA PHE A 258 -9.22 9.84 35.48
C PHE A 258 -9.77 8.40 35.40
N THR A 259 -9.13 7.41 36.04
CA THR A 259 -9.64 6.03 36.07
C THR A 259 -9.53 5.36 37.44
N GLU A 260 -10.54 4.58 37.81
CA GLU A 260 -10.56 3.79 39.04
C GLU A 260 -11.47 2.55 38.88
N PRO A 261 -10.96 1.32 38.96
CA PRO A 261 -9.54 0.96 39.14
C PRO A 261 -8.68 1.22 37.89
N SER A 262 -7.43 1.61 38.14
CA SER A 262 -6.37 1.90 37.16
C SER A 262 -5.40 0.73 36.96
N MET A 263 -4.89 0.54 35.74
CA MET A 263 -3.93 -0.52 35.39
C MET A 263 -2.91 -0.07 34.33
N GLU A 264 -1.66 -0.46 34.51
CA GLU A 264 -0.67 -0.51 33.43
C GLU A 264 -0.71 -1.87 32.74
N VAL A 265 -0.37 -1.87 31.45
CA VAL A 265 -0.33 -3.09 30.63
C VAL A 265 1.07 -3.28 30.08
N ASP A 266 1.60 -4.48 30.33
CA ASP A 266 2.86 -4.94 29.79
C ASP A 266 2.62 -6.09 28.79
N ILE A 267 3.47 -6.19 27.78
CA ILE A 267 3.50 -7.33 26.85
C ILE A 267 4.77 -8.16 27.03
N GLY A 268 4.69 -9.43 26.67
CA GLY A 268 5.83 -10.34 26.68
C GLY A 268 6.92 -9.88 25.71
N CYS A 269 8.16 -9.86 26.19
CA CYS A 269 9.35 -9.56 25.39
C CYS A 269 10.58 -10.36 25.85
N SER A 270 11.65 -10.33 25.05
CA SER A 270 13.00 -10.78 25.44
C SER A 270 14.02 -9.74 24.99
N ARG A 271 15.07 -9.56 25.78
CA ARG A 271 16.23 -8.73 25.48
C ARG A 271 17.46 -9.63 25.33
N GLU A 272 17.81 -9.97 24.09
CA GLU A 272 18.95 -10.82 23.78
C GLU A 272 19.85 -10.12 22.76
N ASN A 273 21.16 -10.06 23.04
CA ASN A 273 22.16 -9.45 22.14
C ASN A 273 21.83 -7.99 21.72
N ASP A 274 21.36 -7.17 22.65
CA ASP A 274 20.89 -5.79 22.43
C ASP A 274 19.70 -5.68 21.45
N GLU A 275 19.01 -6.79 21.16
CA GLU A 275 17.80 -6.84 20.35
C GLU A 275 16.58 -7.09 21.24
N LEU A 276 15.56 -6.24 21.11
CA LEU A 276 14.29 -6.40 21.79
C LEU A 276 13.31 -7.16 20.89
N LYS A 277 12.85 -8.33 21.35
CA LYS A 277 11.88 -9.17 20.62
C LYS A 277 10.57 -9.23 21.38
N ILE A 278 9.45 -9.01 20.69
CA ILE A 278 8.11 -9.16 21.25
C ILE A 278 7.65 -10.60 21.05
N GLY A 279 7.06 -11.21 22.10
CA GLY A 279 6.63 -12.60 22.04
C GLY A 279 6.50 -13.27 23.40
N ASN A 280 6.30 -14.59 23.36
CA ASN A 280 6.13 -15.40 24.56
C ASN A 280 7.46 -16.02 25.00
N PHE A 281 8.09 -15.42 26.02
CA PHE A 281 9.39 -15.86 26.56
C PHE A 281 9.29 -16.34 28.03
N GLY A 282 8.08 -16.58 28.54
CA GLY A 282 7.82 -16.97 29.93
C GLY A 282 7.94 -15.83 30.95
N ASP A 283 7.74 -16.16 32.23
CA ASP A 283 7.50 -15.18 33.31
C ASP A 283 8.77 -14.59 33.97
N GLY A 284 9.85 -14.43 33.20
CA GLY A 284 11.06 -13.74 33.69
C GLY A 284 10.76 -12.28 34.04
N ALA A 285 11.43 -11.75 35.07
CA ALA A 285 11.25 -10.34 35.47
C ALA A 285 11.58 -9.36 34.33
N ASP A 286 12.58 -9.69 33.51
CA ASP A 286 13.04 -8.91 32.36
C ASP A 286 12.24 -9.17 31.07
N ASN A 287 11.24 -10.05 31.12
CA ASN A 287 10.47 -10.47 29.94
C ASN A 287 9.18 -9.66 29.71
N TRP A 288 9.09 -8.48 30.31
CA TRP A 288 7.89 -7.64 30.24
C TRP A 288 8.24 -6.21 29.86
N LEU A 289 7.45 -5.66 28.96
CA LEU A 289 7.57 -4.29 28.51
C LEU A 289 6.23 -3.57 28.61
N GLU A 290 6.19 -2.51 29.40
CA GLU A 290 5.05 -1.60 29.49
C GLU A 290 4.79 -0.94 28.13
N ILE A 291 3.52 -0.86 27.71
CA ILE A 291 3.14 -0.24 26.43
C ILE A 291 1.94 0.71 26.54
N MET A 292 1.14 0.63 27.61
CA MET A 292 -0.07 1.45 27.75
C MET A 292 -0.56 1.56 29.20
N GLY A 293 -1.29 2.65 29.47
CA GLY A 293 -2.11 2.84 30.66
C GLY A 293 -3.58 2.60 30.35
N SER A 294 -4.35 2.13 31.33
CA SER A 294 -5.76 1.78 31.17
C SER A 294 -6.53 1.83 32.49
N GLY A 295 -7.86 1.80 32.42
CA GLY A 295 -8.70 1.62 33.60
C GLY A 295 -10.18 1.86 33.34
N MET A 296 -10.99 1.64 34.38
CA MET A 296 -12.41 2.02 34.35
C MET A 296 -12.53 3.53 34.55
N VAL A 297 -13.33 4.22 33.75
CA VAL A 297 -13.47 5.69 33.81
C VAL A 297 -13.97 6.11 35.19
N HIS A 298 -13.28 7.07 35.81
CA HIS A 298 -13.63 7.53 37.14
C HIS A 298 -14.99 8.26 37.14
N PRO A 299 -15.88 8.05 38.13
CA PRO A 299 -17.22 8.66 38.16
C PRO A 299 -17.24 10.19 37.95
N LYS A 300 -16.31 10.92 38.58
CA LYS A 300 -16.16 12.38 38.36
C LYS A 300 -15.90 12.77 36.90
N VAL A 301 -15.17 11.95 36.15
CA VAL A 301 -14.89 12.22 34.73
C VAL A 301 -16.16 12.05 33.89
N LEU A 302 -16.98 11.04 34.22
CA LEU A 302 -18.31 10.90 33.62
C LEU A 302 -19.19 12.10 33.94
N GLU A 303 -19.20 12.56 35.20
CA GLU A 303 -19.95 13.77 35.60
C GLU A 303 -19.49 15.03 34.87
N PHE A 304 -18.17 15.25 34.72
CA PHE A 304 -17.63 16.36 33.93
C PHE A 304 -18.01 16.26 32.45
N GLY A 305 -18.10 15.05 31.91
CA GLY A 305 -18.61 14.80 30.55
C GLY A 305 -20.14 14.84 30.42
N GLY A 306 -20.89 15.16 31.49
CA GLY A 306 -22.36 15.22 31.45
C GLY A 306 -23.06 13.85 31.48
N ILE A 307 -22.38 12.78 31.88
CA ILE A 307 -22.88 11.41 31.91
C ILE A 307 -23.12 10.97 33.36
N ASN A 308 -24.28 10.34 33.63
CA ASN A 308 -24.65 9.88 34.96
C ASN A 308 -23.90 8.56 35.33
N PRO A 309 -22.96 8.58 36.31
CA PRO A 309 -22.18 7.40 36.68
C PRO A 309 -22.98 6.33 37.44
N GLN A 310 -24.23 6.60 37.83
CA GLN A 310 -25.13 5.60 38.42
C GLN A 310 -25.82 4.72 37.37
N VAL A 311 -25.80 5.15 36.11
CA VAL A 311 -26.45 4.44 34.98
C VAL A 311 -25.39 3.90 34.03
N TYR A 312 -24.40 4.73 33.71
CA TYR A 312 -23.36 4.41 32.74
C TYR A 312 -22.01 4.19 33.41
N GLN A 313 -21.22 3.33 32.81
CA GLN A 313 -19.84 3.04 33.17
C GLN A 313 -19.04 2.85 31.89
N GLY A 314 -17.72 2.81 32.02
CA GLY A 314 -16.87 2.73 30.86
C GLY A 314 -15.44 2.41 31.18
N PHE A 315 -14.66 2.10 30.16
CA PHE A 315 -13.22 2.02 30.27
C PHE A 315 -12.54 2.96 29.28
N ALA A 316 -11.31 3.33 29.62
CA ALA A 316 -10.41 4.01 28.72
C ALA A 316 -9.02 3.40 28.78
N PHE A 317 -8.26 3.54 27.70
CA PHE A 317 -6.84 3.21 27.67
C PHE A 317 -6.12 4.10 26.67
N GLY A 318 -4.82 4.28 26.88
CA GLY A 318 -3.97 5.15 26.07
C GLY A 318 -2.60 4.56 25.87
N LEU A 319 -2.09 4.67 24.63
CA LEU A 319 -0.79 4.13 24.24
C LEU A 319 -0.07 5.08 23.28
N GLY A 320 1.27 5.08 23.34
CA GLY A 320 2.09 5.84 22.42
C GLY A 320 2.28 5.10 21.10
N ILE A 321 1.82 5.69 19.99
CA ILE A 321 1.90 5.08 18.65
C ILE A 321 3.36 4.92 18.24
N ASP A 322 4.17 5.93 18.50
CA ASP A 322 5.59 5.93 18.14
C ASP A 322 6.33 4.78 18.85
N ARG A 323 6.00 4.53 20.13
CA ARG A 323 6.59 3.42 20.91
C ARG A 323 6.21 2.07 20.33
N ILE A 324 4.93 1.82 20.05
CA ILE A 324 4.53 0.53 19.45
C ILE A 324 5.06 0.36 18.02
N ALA A 325 5.24 1.45 17.26
CA ALA A 325 5.88 1.42 15.95
C ALA A 325 7.36 1.03 16.06
N MET A 326 8.10 1.58 17.04
CA MET A 326 9.47 1.18 17.32
C MET A 326 9.57 -0.32 17.62
N LEU A 327 8.68 -0.81 18.47
CA LEU A 327 8.66 -2.22 18.87
C LEU A 327 8.31 -3.15 17.71
N LYS A 328 7.33 -2.77 16.89
CA LYS A 328 6.87 -3.60 15.78
C LYS A 328 7.88 -3.63 14.64
N TYR A 329 8.53 -2.50 14.33
CA TYR A 329 9.41 -2.37 13.18
C TYR A 329 10.91 -2.42 13.53
N GLY A 330 11.26 -2.64 14.81
CA GLY A 330 12.65 -2.76 15.26
C GLY A 330 13.44 -1.45 15.12
N ILE A 331 12.82 -0.31 15.42
CA ILE A 331 13.45 1.01 15.30
C ILE A 331 14.04 1.38 16.67
N PRO A 332 15.37 1.59 16.78
CA PRO A 332 16.04 1.68 18.08
C PRO A 332 15.96 3.06 18.75
N ASP A 333 15.73 4.14 17.99
CA ASP A 333 15.79 5.52 18.50
C ASP A 333 14.57 6.33 18.03
N LEU A 334 13.78 6.81 18.99
CA LEU A 334 12.55 7.55 18.75
C LEU A 334 12.78 8.85 17.98
N ARG A 335 13.91 9.51 18.21
CA ARG A 335 14.22 10.83 17.63
C ARG A 335 14.28 10.79 16.11
N THR A 336 14.68 9.64 15.55
CA THR A 336 14.83 9.45 14.10
C THR A 336 13.51 9.61 13.33
N PHE A 337 12.35 9.50 13.99
CA PHE A 337 11.05 9.81 13.38
C PHE A 337 10.90 11.29 12.98
N PHE A 338 11.65 12.19 13.61
CA PHE A 338 11.48 13.64 13.45
C PHE A 338 12.64 14.33 12.71
N ASP A 339 13.70 13.58 12.37
CA ASP A 339 14.89 14.11 11.68
C ASP A 339 14.67 14.42 10.20
N ALA A 340 13.56 13.96 9.61
CA ALA A 340 13.22 14.09 8.20
C ALA A 340 14.30 13.54 7.22
N ASP A 341 15.02 12.47 7.60
CA ASP A 341 16.01 11.80 6.76
C ASP A 341 15.35 10.91 5.70
N LEU A 342 15.52 11.27 4.41
CA LEU A 342 14.98 10.50 3.29
C LEU A 342 15.55 9.08 3.16
N ARG A 343 16.79 8.84 3.62
CA ARG A 343 17.40 7.50 3.61
C ARG A 343 16.75 6.62 4.66
N TRP A 344 16.48 7.19 5.83
CA TRP A 344 15.74 6.54 6.91
C TRP A 344 14.32 6.20 6.44
N LEU A 345 13.63 7.15 5.80
CA LEU A 345 12.29 6.93 5.25
C LEU A 345 12.29 5.91 4.09
N SER A 346 13.36 5.85 3.30
CA SER A 346 13.51 4.81 2.27
C SER A 346 13.75 3.42 2.84
N HIS A 347 14.32 3.32 4.05
CA HIS A 347 14.63 2.05 4.70
C HIS A 347 13.43 1.53 5.53
N TYR A 348 12.84 2.39 6.36
CA TYR A 348 11.75 2.03 7.26
C TYR A 348 10.36 2.36 6.71
N GLY A 349 10.25 3.25 5.73
CA GLY A 349 8.96 3.66 5.19
C GLY A 349 8.27 2.57 4.37
N PHE A 350 6.94 2.67 4.33
CA PHE A 350 6.08 1.65 3.73
C PHE A 350 5.68 2.02 2.30
N ASP A 351 5.41 0.99 1.49
CA ASP A 351 4.78 1.20 0.19
C ASP A 351 3.38 1.81 0.37
N PRO A 352 3.03 2.90 -0.33
CA PRO A 352 1.69 3.50 -0.23
C PRO A 352 0.52 2.54 -0.54
N LEU A 353 0.77 1.43 -1.22
CA LEU A 353 -0.23 0.41 -1.53
C LEU A 353 -0.32 -0.69 -0.45
N SER A 354 0.60 -0.71 0.51
CA SER A 354 0.57 -1.60 1.68
C SER A 354 -0.37 -1.02 2.75
N ILE A 355 -1.65 -0.94 2.42
CA ILE A 355 -2.67 -0.40 3.33
C ILE A 355 -2.94 -1.42 4.44
N PRO A 356 -2.86 -1.02 5.74
CA PRO A 356 -3.19 -1.89 6.85
C PRO A 356 -4.60 -2.48 6.74
N SER A 357 -4.74 -3.77 7.00
CA SER A 357 -6.05 -4.41 7.14
C SER A 357 -5.94 -5.69 7.96
N MET A 358 -7.02 -6.09 8.64
CA MET A 358 -7.02 -7.33 9.43
C MET A 358 -6.88 -8.61 8.59
N ILE A 359 -7.20 -8.57 7.29
CA ILE A 359 -7.09 -9.74 6.41
C ILE A 359 -5.65 -9.91 5.91
N ARG A 360 -5.01 -8.81 5.51
CA ARG A 360 -3.64 -8.86 4.99
C ARG A 360 -2.62 -8.90 6.12
N GLY A 361 -2.99 -8.46 7.32
CA GLY A 361 -2.02 -8.03 8.31
C GLY A 361 -1.13 -6.92 7.76
N LEU A 362 -0.07 -6.62 8.49
CA LEU A 362 1.14 -5.99 7.97
C LEU A 362 2.35 -6.76 8.44
#